data_AF-A0A812S3W9-F1
#
_entry.id   AF-A0A812S3W9-F1
#
_cell.length_a   1.000
_cell.length_b   1.000
_cell.length_c   1.000
_cell.angle_alpha   90.00
_cell.angle_beta   90.00
_cell.angle_gamma   90.00
#
_symmetry.space_group_name_H-M   'P 1'
#
loop_
_entity.id
_entity.type
_entity.pdbx_description
1 polymer ?
#
loop_
_entity_poly.entity_id
_entity_poly.type
_entity_poly.pdbx_seq_one_letter_code
_entity_poly.pdbx_strand_id
1 'polypeptide(L)'
;MSGQLTNNPEHVPMADKETSVFQFAHKDTSVSVSQRRKSLETEDPLATDHTGDIVWPTAVAFCRYLCDKKLDLEGRRVLDLGAGTGLVGLVAHRLGAKSVTFTDVPRVLPLLNRNVTLHCIADATSKVARRKPAGEAIVRPLFWGREEAEELVQERGHFDLVMCCEVVYQQPQETWRTHSVCLPTSRRRRGNGCALLRDPGGGLRCAPGEPGIAE
;
A
#
# COMPACT_ATOMS: atom_id res chain seq x y z
N MET A 1 22.46 -19.91 -44.94
CA MET A 1 23.02 -18.58 -44.60
C MET A 1 21.88 -17.80 -43.97
N SER A 2 21.52 -18.01 -42.70
CA SER A 2 22.23 -17.53 -41.50
C SER A 2 22.34 -16.00 -41.49
N GLY A 3 21.31 -15.34 -40.96
CA GLY A 3 21.34 -13.91 -40.62
C GLY A 3 20.95 -13.77 -39.15
N GLN A 4 21.94 -13.55 -38.29
CA GLN A 4 21.79 -13.38 -36.85
C GLN A 4 21.04 -12.09 -36.52
N LEU A 5 19.97 -12.20 -35.73
CA LEU A 5 19.41 -11.08 -34.98
C LEU A 5 20.37 -10.78 -33.83
N THR A 6 21.05 -9.64 -33.91
CA THR A 6 21.92 -9.15 -32.85
C THR A 6 21.07 -8.70 -31.67
N ASN A 7 21.22 -9.37 -30.53
CA ASN A 7 20.77 -8.88 -29.24
C ASN A 7 21.48 -7.56 -28.94
N ASN A 8 20.73 -6.47 -28.80
CA ASN A 8 21.23 -5.21 -28.28
C ASN A 8 20.94 -5.14 -26.77
N PRO A 9 21.94 -5.21 -25.87
CA PRO A 9 21.72 -5.34 -24.43
C PRO A 9 21.77 -3.98 -23.69
N GLU A 10 21.12 -2.93 -24.22
CA GLU A 10 21.14 -1.60 -23.57
C GLU A 10 19.76 -0.94 -23.46
N HIS A 11 18.83 -1.64 -22.79
CA HIS A 11 17.75 -0.94 -22.11
C HIS A 11 17.49 -1.55 -20.74
N VAL A 12 18.49 -1.44 -19.87
CA VAL A 12 18.25 -1.48 -18.43
C VAL A 12 17.69 -0.10 -18.07
N PRO A 13 16.47 0.04 -17.54
CA PRO A 13 15.94 1.34 -17.17
C PRO A 13 16.88 1.94 -16.11
N MET A 14 17.40 3.13 -16.40
CA MET A 14 18.26 3.91 -15.52
C MET A 14 17.70 3.91 -14.09
N ALA A 15 18.55 3.56 -13.12
CA ALA A 15 18.25 3.80 -11.73
C ALA A 15 18.12 5.33 -11.52
N ASP A 16 16.89 5.81 -11.32
CA ASP A 16 16.64 7.22 -11.01
C ASP A 16 17.47 7.65 -9.79
N LYS A 17 18.37 8.62 -10.01
CA LYS A 17 19.29 9.17 -8.99
C LYS A 17 18.56 9.78 -7.78
N GLU A 18 17.26 9.99 -7.90
CA GLU A 18 16.37 10.52 -6.86
C GLU A 18 15.69 9.44 -6.00
N THR A 19 15.92 8.15 -6.26
CA THR A 19 15.27 7.07 -5.51
C THR A 19 16.22 6.42 -4.49
N SER A 20 15.67 6.02 -3.35
CA SER A 20 16.35 5.26 -2.29
C SER A 20 15.51 4.04 -1.89
N VAL A 21 16.12 3.05 -1.27
CA VAL A 21 15.41 1.87 -0.77
C VAL A 21 15.18 2.02 0.73
N PHE A 22 13.92 1.91 1.15
CA PHE A 22 13.53 1.76 2.54
C PHE A 22 13.34 0.27 2.85
N GLN A 23 13.92 -0.20 3.96
CA GLN A 23 13.77 -1.58 4.41
C GLN A 23 12.97 -1.62 5.71
N PHE A 24 11.82 -2.30 5.67
CA PHE A 24 11.06 -2.69 6.84
C PHE A 24 11.43 -4.12 7.24
N ALA A 25 11.77 -4.32 8.51
CA ALA A 25 11.92 -5.64 9.10
C ALA A 25 11.35 -5.64 10.52
N HIS A 26 10.46 -6.57 10.82
CA HIS A 26 9.91 -6.78 12.15
C HIS A 26 9.47 -8.24 12.30
N LYS A 27 9.97 -8.92 13.35
CA LYS A 27 9.80 -10.38 13.53
C LYS A 27 10.20 -11.14 12.26
N ASP A 28 9.36 -12.07 11.80
CA ASP A 28 9.60 -12.87 10.59
C ASP A 28 9.11 -12.19 9.29
N THR A 29 8.80 -10.89 9.32
CA THR A 29 8.32 -10.13 8.16
C THR A 29 9.33 -9.09 7.73
N SER A 30 9.72 -9.13 6.45
CA SER A 30 10.60 -8.13 5.82
C SER A 30 10.07 -7.70 4.46
N VAL A 31 10.08 -6.40 4.19
CA VAL A 31 9.65 -5.77 2.94
C VAL A 31 10.62 -4.64 2.60
N SER A 32 10.98 -4.47 1.33
CA SER A 32 11.82 -3.35 0.88
C SER A 32 11.09 -2.54 -0.18
N VAL A 33 10.99 -1.23 -0.05
CA VAL A 33 10.30 -0.40 -1.05
C VAL A 33 11.24 0.68 -1.56
N SER A 34 11.15 0.98 -2.86
CA SER A 34 11.75 2.19 -3.42
C SER A 34 10.91 3.39 -2.99
N GLN A 35 11.57 4.50 -2.68
CA GLN A 35 10.95 5.77 -2.33
C GLN A 35 11.78 6.95 -2.86
N ARG A 36 11.16 8.11 -3.05
CA ARG A 36 11.86 9.35 -3.38
C ARG A 36 12.77 9.75 -2.22
N ARG A 37 14.00 10.17 -2.52
CA ARG A 37 14.92 10.77 -1.56
C ARG A 37 14.37 12.15 -1.22
N LYS A 38 14.23 12.47 0.08
CA LYS A 38 13.93 13.85 0.49
C LYS A 38 15.09 14.73 0.05
N SER A 39 14.88 15.60 -0.95
CA SER A 39 15.81 16.69 -1.24
C SER A 39 15.67 17.73 -0.14
N LEU A 40 16.79 18.28 0.35
CA LEU A 40 16.83 19.32 1.36
C LEU A 40 16.48 20.72 0.79
N GLU A 41 16.15 20.81 -0.50
CA GLU A 41 15.97 22.06 -1.22
C GLU A 41 14.47 22.39 -1.35
N THR A 42 14.10 23.46 -0.64
CA THR A 42 12.89 24.30 -0.70
C THR A 42 11.64 23.72 -1.35
N GLU A 43 10.59 23.55 -0.55
CA GLU A 43 9.24 23.29 -1.03
C GLU A 43 8.76 24.44 -1.93
N ASP A 44 8.82 24.25 -3.24
CA ASP A 44 8.10 25.08 -4.19
C ASP A 44 6.58 24.81 -4.00
N PRO A 45 5.75 25.82 -3.67
CA PRO A 45 4.31 25.64 -3.52
C PRO A 45 3.59 25.19 -4.80
N LEU A 46 4.26 25.28 -5.96
CA LEU A 46 3.79 24.77 -7.26
C LEU A 46 4.41 23.40 -7.60
N ALA A 47 5.24 22.84 -6.73
CA ALA A 47 5.82 21.53 -6.92
C ALA A 47 4.74 20.45 -6.99
N THR A 48 5.00 19.45 -7.82
CA THR A 48 4.17 18.25 -7.89
C THR A 48 4.06 17.63 -6.49
N ASP A 49 2.87 17.24 -6.06
CA ASP A 49 2.69 16.55 -4.77
C ASP A 49 3.52 15.25 -4.76
N HIS A 50 4.47 15.14 -3.84
CA HIS A 50 5.36 13.99 -3.65
C HIS A 50 5.05 13.16 -2.41
N THR A 51 3.94 13.44 -1.72
CA THR A 51 3.52 12.78 -0.47
C THR A 51 3.41 11.26 -0.66
N GLY A 52 2.93 10.81 -1.81
CA GLY A 52 2.80 9.38 -2.15
C GLY A 52 4.12 8.65 -2.45
N ASP A 53 5.23 9.38 -2.60
CA ASP A 53 6.52 8.78 -3.01
C ASP A 53 7.42 8.37 -1.84
N ILE A 54 7.04 8.66 -0.60
CA ILE A 54 7.86 8.44 0.59
C ILE A 54 7.19 7.51 1.59
N VAL A 55 7.98 6.77 2.36
CA VAL A 55 7.50 6.02 3.51
C VAL A 55 7.33 6.97 4.69
N TRP A 56 6.10 7.09 5.17
CA TRP A 56 5.76 7.89 6.33
C TRP A 56 6.03 7.11 7.64
N PRO A 57 6.45 7.78 8.73
CA PRO A 57 6.65 7.12 10.03
C PRO A 57 5.44 6.33 10.52
N THR A 58 4.22 6.85 10.32
CA THR A 58 2.98 6.15 10.68
C THR A 58 2.81 4.83 9.92
N ALA A 59 3.23 4.74 8.66
CA ALA A 59 3.20 3.49 7.90
C ALA A 59 4.08 2.42 8.55
N VAL A 60 5.25 2.80 9.07
CA VAL A 60 6.15 1.89 9.80
C VAL A 60 5.50 1.39 11.08
N ALA A 61 4.90 2.29 11.87
CA ALA A 61 4.18 1.93 13.08
C ALA A 61 2.99 1.01 12.79
N PHE A 62 2.26 1.27 11.71
CA PHE A 62 1.12 0.45 11.29
C PHE A 62 1.56 -0.94 10.84
N CYS A 63 2.65 -1.06 10.07
CA CYS A 63 3.22 -2.36 9.71
C CYS A 63 3.64 -3.18 10.94
N ARG A 64 4.29 -2.55 11.94
CA ARG A 64 4.60 -3.23 13.22
C ARG A 64 3.33 -3.71 13.90
N TYR A 65 2.30 -2.88 13.96
CA TYR A 65 1.01 -3.24 14.53
C TYR A 65 0.37 -4.45 13.83
N LEU A 66 0.40 -4.52 12.49
CA LEU A 66 -0.10 -5.68 11.73
C LEU A 66 0.66 -6.97 12.11
N CYS A 67 1.99 -6.90 12.17
CA CYS A 67 2.84 -8.02 12.59
C CYS A 67 2.66 -8.41 14.07
N ASP A 68 2.33 -7.45 14.94
CA ASP A 68 2.23 -7.66 16.38
C ASP A 68 0.87 -8.19 16.83
N LYS A 69 -0.21 -7.61 16.30
CA LYS A 69 -1.56 -7.96 16.71
C LYS A 69 -2.10 -9.21 16.05
N LYS A 70 -1.35 -9.81 15.11
CA LYS A 70 -1.81 -10.95 14.30
C LYS A 70 -3.25 -10.73 13.87
N LEU A 71 -3.54 -9.57 13.25
CA LEU A 71 -4.77 -9.50 12.48
C LEU A 71 -4.75 -10.69 11.55
N ASP A 72 -5.80 -11.48 11.64
CA ASP A 72 -5.93 -12.65 10.80
C ASP A 72 -6.16 -12.16 9.38
N LEU A 73 -5.07 -11.93 8.66
CA LEU A 73 -5.07 -11.55 7.27
C LEU A 73 -5.12 -12.79 6.38
N GLU A 74 -4.93 -13.98 6.94
CA GLU A 74 -4.90 -15.22 6.19
C GLU A 74 -6.23 -15.43 5.45
N GLY A 75 -6.15 -15.67 4.15
CA GLY A 75 -7.34 -15.88 3.33
C GLY A 75 -8.18 -14.63 3.03
N ARG A 76 -7.87 -13.46 3.60
CA ARG A 76 -8.66 -12.23 3.43
C ARG A 76 -8.34 -11.48 2.14
N ARG A 77 -9.35 -10.82 1.58
CA ARG A 77 -9.22 -9.85 0.50
C ARG A 77 -9.01 -8.45 1.09
N VAL A 78 -7.85 -7.85 0.85
CA VAL A 78 -7.45 -6.58 1.45
C VAL A 78 -7.39 -5.48 0.39
N LEU A 79 -7.89 -4.30 0.71
CA LEU A 79 -7.66 -3.06 -0.03
C LEU A 79 -6.68 -2.19 0.75
N ASP A 80 -5.60 -1.75 0.12
CA ASP A 80 -4.70 -0.72 0.61
C ASP A 80 -5.05 0.60 -0.11
N LEU A 81 -5.85 1.44 0.55
CA LEU A 81 -6.38 2.69 0.00
C LEU A 81 -5.39 3.82 0.23
N GLY A 82 -4.94 4.48 -0.84
CA GLY A 82 -3.87 5.49 -0.77
C GLY A 82 -2.54 4.83 -0.39
N ALA A 83 -2.16 3.82 -1.17
CA ALA A 83 -1.07 2.92 -0.86
C ALA A 83 0.32 3.59 -0.85
N GLY A 84 0.50 4.72 -1.55
CA GLY A 84 1.78 5.40 -1.67
C GLY A 84 2.86 4.48 -2.24
N THR A 85 3.89 4.21 -1.43
CA THR A 85 4.98 3.28 -1.75
C THR A 85 4.55 1.80 -1.76
N GLY A 86 3.37 1.49 -1.20
CA GLY A 86 2.82 0.14 -1.08
C GLY A 86 3.31 -0.66 0.13
N LEU A 87 4.05 -0.04 1.05
CA LEU A 87 4.66 -0.73 2.19
C LEU A 87 3.62 -1.50 3.03
N VAL A 88 2.49 -0.86 3.37
CA VAL A 88 1.46 -1.44 4.23
C VAL A 88 0.81 -2.65 3.58
N GLY A 89 0.35 -2.52 2.33
CA GLY A 89 -0.22 -3.62 1.56
C GLY A 89 0.77 -4.76 1.32
N LEU A 90 2.06 -4.48 1.11
CA LEU A 90 3.09 -5.51 0.95
C LEU A 90 3.33 -6.28 2.26
N VAL A 91 3.30 -5.59 3.41
CA VAL A 91 3.34 -6.26 4.72
C VAL A 91 2.09 -7.12 4.91
N ALA A 92 0.90 -6.63 4.58
CA ALA A 92 -0.33 -7.43 4.64
C ALA A 92 -0.27 -8.67 3.73
N HIS A 93 0.32 -8.52 2.54
CA HIS A 93 0.54 -9.61 1.59
C HIS A 93 1.49 -10.68 2.17
N ARG A 94 2.59 -10.28 2.81
CA ARG A 94 3.53 -11.18 3.51
C ARG A 94 2.90 -11.88 4.71
N LEU A 95 1.91 -11.26 5.34
CA LEU A 95 1.17 -11.82 6.47
C LEU A 95 0.07 -12.83 6.05
N GLY A 96 -0.11 -13.08 4.75
CA GLY A 96 -0.96 -14.17 4.25
C GLY A 96 -2.28 -13.74 3.62
N ALA A 97 -2.48 -12.46 3.33
CA ALA A 97 -3.63 -11.99 2.57
C ALA A 97 -3.82 -12.80 1.27
N LYS A 98 -5.06 -13.26 1.01
CA LYS A 98 -5.42 -13.97 -0.22
C LYS A 98 -5.30 -13.07 -1.44
N SER A 99 -5.64 -11.81 -1.28
CA SER A 99 -5.31 -10.79 -2.28
C SER A 99 -5.16 -9.43 -1.62
N VAL A 100 -4.29 -8.61 -2.20
CA VAL A 100 -4.14 -7.20 -1.86
C VAL A 100 -4.34 -6.37 -3.13
N THR A 101 -5.35 -5.53 -3.12
CA THR A 101 -5.51 -4.48 -4.14
C THR A 101 -4.92 -3.20 -3.58
N PHE A 102 -3.91 -2.66 -4.25
CA PHE A 102 -3.25 -1.40 -3.92
C PHE A 102 -3.86 -0.30 -4.79
N THR A 103 -4.32 0.78 -4.18
CA THR A 103 -4.89 1.89 -4.93
C THR A 103 -4.28 3.22 -4.56
N ASP A 104 -4.06 4.04 -5.58
CA ASP A 104 -3.60 5.43 -5.43
C ASP A 104 -3.94 6.22 -6.71
N VAL A 105 -3.65 7.52 -6.71
CA VAL A 105 -3.84 8.37 -7.89
C VAL A 105 -2.85 7.98 -9.01
N PRO A 106 -3.19 8.20 -10.30
CA PRO A 106 -2.38 7.77 -11.44
C PRO A 106 -0.88 8.10 -11.35
N ARG A 107 -0.56 9.26 -10.77
CA ARG A 107 0.81 9.78 -10.62
C ARG A 107 1.67 8.96 -9.64
N VAL A 108 1.09 8.24 -8.68
CA VAL A 108 1.82 7.39 -7.72
C VAL A 108 2.03 5.96 -8.27
N LEU A 109 1.19 5.54 -9.23
CA LEU A 109 1.18 4.17 -9.74
C LEU A 109 2.51 3.66 -10.31
N PRO A 110 3.36 4.46 -10.98
CA PRO A 110 4.64 3.95 -11.47
C PRO A 110 5.55 3.42 -10.36
N LEU A 111 5.65 4.17 -9.24
CA LEU A 111 6.43 3.77 -8.08
C LEU A 111 5.79 2.55 -7.38
N LEU A 112 4.49 2.62 -7.16
CA LEU A 112 3.73 1.56 -6.52
C LEU A 112 3.83 0.23 -7.29
N ASN A 113 3.65 0.26 -8.62
CA ASN A 113 3.79 -0.92 -9.49
C ASN A 113 5.20 -1.51 -9.42
N ARG A 114 6.24 -0.67 -9.44
CA ARG A 114 7.62 -1.13 -9.30
C ARG A 114 7.81 -1.87 -7.97
N ASN A 115 7.36 -1.31 -6.86
CA ASN A 115 7.52 -1.91 -5.54
C ASN A 115 6.74 -3.23 -5.39
N VAL A 116 5.50 -3.26 -5.87
CA VAL A 116 4.67 -4.47 -5.86
C VAL A 116 5.29 -5.58 -6.72
N THR A 117 5.68 -5.24 -7.95
CA THR A 117 6.29 -6.18 -8.90
C THR A 117 7.57 -6.81 -8.35
N LEU A 118 8.43 -6.03 -7.69
CA LEU A 118 9.65 -6.55 -7.08
C LEU A 118 9.37 -7.64 -6.04
N HIS A 119 8.29 -7.53 -5.28
CA HIS A 119 7.92 -8.54 -4.28
C HIS A 119 7.28 -9.75 -4.95
N CYS A 120 6.43 -9.55 -5.96
CA CYS A 120 5.80 -10.66 -6.67
C CYS A 120 6.78 -11.49 -7.52
N ILE A 121 7.83 -10.88 -8.09
CA ILE A 121 8.85 -11.59 -8.89
C ILE A 121 9.90 -12.27 -7.99
N ALA A 122 10.37 -11.60 -6.93
CA ALA A 122 11.41 -12.15 -6.05
C ALA A 122 10.98 -13.44 -5.33
N ASP A 123 9.67 -13.64 -5.15
CA ASP A 123 9.10 -14.81 -4.49
C ASP A 123 8.98 -16.05 -5.40
N ALA A 124 9.13 -15.90 -6.73
CA ALA A 124 9.22 -17.04 -7.65
C ALA A 124 10.61 -17.72 -7.63
N THR A 125 11.66 -17.00 -7.22
CA THR A 125 13.05 -17.44 -7.34
C THR A 125 13.79 -17.56 -6.00
N SER A 126 13.27 -16.96 -4.91
CA SER A 126 13.96 -16.95 -3.61
C SER A 126 13.65 -18.17 -2.74
N LYS A 127 14.70 -18.95 -2.42
CA LYS A 127 14.70 -19.96 -1.33
C LYS A 127 14.72 -19.34 0.08
N VAL A 128 14.74 -18.01 0.18
CA VAL A 128 14.99 -17.24 1.43
C VAL A 128 13.70 -16.69 2.06
N ALA A 129 12.60 -16.64 1.32
CA ALA A 129 11.32 -16.20 1.87
C ALA A 129 10.74 -17.31 2.78
N ARG A 130 10.88 -17.16 4.10
CA ARG A 130 10.38 -18.12 5.11
C ARG A 130 8.85 -18.30 5.08
N ARG A 131 8.12 -17.39 4.43
CA ARG A 131 6.70 -17.50 4.07
C ARG A 131 6.52 -17.01 2.63
N LYS A 132 6.04 -17.90 1.75
CA LYS A 132 5.63 -17.56 0.39
C LYS A 132 4.42 -16.60 0.48
N PRO A 133 4.34 -15.52 -0.32
CA PRO A 133 3.09 -14.77 -0.40
C PRO A 133 1.99 -15.70 -0.88
N ALA A 134 0.86 -15.66 -0.19
CA ALA A 134 -0.21 -16.64 -0.37
C ALA A 134 -1.20 -16.26 -1.48
N GLY A 135 -1.05 -15.08 -2.09
CA GLY A 135 -2.16 -14.42 -2.77
C GLY A 135 -1.82 -13.56 -3.98
N GLU A 136 -2.85 -12.92 -4.52
CA GLU A 136 -2.76 -11.98 -5.66
C GLU A 136 -2.36 -10.57 -5.17
N ALA A 137 -1.55 -9.83 -5.94
CA ALA A 137 -1.23 -8.43 -5.68
C ALA A 137 -1.56 -7.60 -6.92
N ILE A 138 -2.46 -6.61 -6.78
CA ILE A 138 -2.98 -5.86 -7.93
C ILE A 138 -2.90 -4.37 -7.67
N VAL A 139 -2.34 -3.61 -8.60
CA VAL A 139 -2.30 -2.15 -8.54
C VAL A 139 -3.39 -1.56 -9.43
N ARG A 140 -4.18 -0.60 -8.92
CA ARG A 140 -5.21 0.11 -9.69
C ARG A 140 -5.21 1.62 -9.39
N PRO A 141 -5.44 2.49 -10.39
CA PRO A 141 -5.80 3.88 -10.15
C PRO A 141 -7.09 3.96 -9.34
N LEU A 142 -7.13 4.89 -8.37
CA LEU A 142 -8.35 5.27 -7.68
C LEU A 142 -8.20 6.69 -7.14
N PHE A 143 -9.04 7.61 -7.59
CA PHE A 143 -9.30 8.84 -6.85
C PHE A 143 -10.28 8.54 -5.73
N TRP A 144 -10.15 9.22 -4.59
CA TRP A 144 -11.14 9.07 -3.53
C TRP A 144 -12.45 9.73 -3.95
N GLY A 145 -13.53 9.03 -3.66
CA GLY A 145 -14.87 9.37 -4.13
C GLY A 145 -15.78 8.14 -4.07
N ARG A 146 -17.08 8.39 -4.21
CA ARG A 146 -18.08 7.31 -4.20
C ARG A 146 -18.09 6.56 -5.52
N GLU A 147 -18.10 7.27 -6.64
CA GLU A 147 -18.30 6.69 -7.97
C GLU A 147 -17.14 5.76 -8.33
N GLU A 148 -15.91 6.22 -8.11
CA GLU A 148 -14.68 5.46 -8.33
C GLU A 148 -14.63 4.20 -7.43
N ALA A 149 -15.11 4.32 -6.19
CA ALA A 149 -15.19 3.19 -5.28
C ALA A 149 -16.26 2.17 -5.70
N GLU A 150 -17.38 2.63 -6.24
CA GLU A 150 -18.45 1.78 -6.76
C GLU A 150 -17.97 1.02 -8.00
N GLU A 151 -17.23 1.67 -8.91
CA GLU A 151 -16.57 1.03 -10.05
C GLU A 151 -15.56 -0.05 -9.60
N LEU A 152 -14.69 0.28 -8.64
CA LEU A 152 -13.73 -0.69 -8.09
C LEU A 152 -14.44 -1.91 -7.49
N VAL A 153 -15.54 -1.70 -6.76
CA VAL A 153 -16.34 -2.77 -6.18
C VAL A 153 -17.09 -3.57 -7.26
N GLN A 154 -17.53 -2.95 -8.35
CA GLN A 154 -18.14 -3.68 -9.47
C GLN A 154 -17.10 -4.58 -10.16
N GLU A 155 -15.89 -4.07 -10.37
CA GLU A 155 -14.79 -4.81 -11.02
C GLU A 155 -14.25 -5.94 -10.13
N ARG A 156 -14.04 -5.66 -8.84
CA ARG A 156 -13.32 -6.57 -7.93
C ARG A 156 -14.24 -7.25 -6.92
N GLY A 157 -15.44 -6.76 -6.68
CA GLY A 157 -16.25 -7.11 -5.51
C GLY A 157 -15.75 -6.42 -4.24
N HIS A 158 -16.53 -6.54 -3.16
CA HIS A 158 -16.18 -6.00 -1.85
C HIS A 158 -14.94 -6.64 -1.22
N PHE A 159 -14.31 -5.89 -0.32
CA PHE A 159 -13.12 -6.32 0.43
C PHE A 159 -13.48 -6.77 1.85
N ASP A 160 -12.67 -7.67 2.40
CA ASP A 160 -12.80 -8.12 3.78
C ASP A 160 -12.27 -7.08 4.77
N LEU A 161 -11.19 -6.41 4.36
CA LEU A 161 -10.49 -5.37 5.10
C LEU A 161 -10.13 -4.24 4.13
N VAL A 162 -10.41 -3.00 4.53
CA VAL A 162 -9.87 -1.80 3.88
C VAL A 162 -8.91 -1.16 4.88
N MET A 163 -7.67 -0.98 4.44
CA MET A 163 -6.62 -0.30 5.20
C MET A 163 -6.48 1.12 4.67
N CYS A 164 -6.39 2.06 5.60
CA CYS A 164 -6.23 3.48 5.35
C CYS A 164 -5.11 4.00 6.24
N CYS A 165 -3.92 4.26 5.68
CA CYS A 165 -2.78 4.80 6.41
C CYS A 165 -2.42 6.18 5.88
N GLU A 166 -2.53 7.23 6.71
CA GLU A 166 -2.21 8.61 6.33
C GLU A 166 -3.05 9.17 5.16
N VAL A 167 -4.33 8.79 5.04
CA VAL A 167 -5.23 9.22 3.93
C VAL A 167 -6.29 10.26 4.34
N VAL A 168 -6.17 10.84 5.53
CA VAL A 168 -7.19 11.71 6.15
C VAL A 168 -6.65 13.12 6.39
N TYR A 169 -6.08 13.74 5.36
CA TYR A 169 -5.45 15.07 5.48
C TYR A 169 -5.94 16.08 4.44
N GLN A 170 -6.20 15.66 3.20
CA GLN A 170 -6.71 16.55 2.14
C GLN A 170 -8.23 16.46 1.92
N GLN A 171 -8.80 15.25 1.81
CA GLN A 171 -10.19 15.04 1.41
C GLN A 171 -10.90 14.00 2.31
N PRO A 172 -11.03 14.27 3.62
CA PRO A 172 -11.48 13.28 4.60
C PRO A 172 -12.87 12.70 4.29
N GLN A 173 -13.78 13.50 3.71
CA GLN A 173 -15.12 13.02 3.34
C GLN A 173 -15.08 12.00 2.21
N GLU A 174 -14.27 12.24 1.17
CA GLU A 174 -14.16 11.34 0.03
C GLU A 174 -13.46 10.04 0.43
N THR A 175 -12.38 10.13 1.22
CA THR A 175 -11.73 8.95 1.81
C THR A 175 -12.73 8.10 2.59
N TRP A 176 -13.60 8.72 3.39
CA TRP A 176 -14.63 8.00 4.16
C TRP A 176 -15.66 7.32 3.27
N ARG A 177 -16.07 7.99 2.18
CA ARG A 177 -17.02 7.43 1.22
C ARG A 177 -16.41 6.23 0.52
N THR A 178 -15.21 6.35 -0.02
CA THR A 178 -14.48 5.24 -0.66
C THR A 178 -14.35 4.06 0.27
N HIS A 179 -13.80 4.27 1.47
CA HIS A 179 -13.65 3.23 2.48
C HIS A 179 -14.99 2.53 2.78
N SER A 180 -16.06 3.31 2.95
CA SER A 180 -17.38 2.76 3.27
C SER A 180 -17.98 1.96 2.11
N VAL A 181 -17.81 2.42 0.87
CA VAL A 181 -18.31 1.74 -0.32
C VAL A 181 -17.59 0.41 -0.55
N CYS A 182 -16.28 0.38 -0.36
CA CYS A 182 -15.45 -0.82 -0.56
C CYS A 182 -15.78 -1.97 0.40
N LEU A 183 -16.43 -1.69 1.53
CA LEU A 183 -16.92 -2.68 2.47
C LEU A 183 -18.37 -3.12 2.18
N PRO A 184 -18.72 -4.39 2.43
CA PRO A 184 -20.09 -4.85 2.32
C PRO A 184 -20.98 -4.15 3.36
N THR A 185 -22.27 -4.00 3.07
CA THR A 185 -23.22 -3.22 3.89
C THR A 185 -23.30 -3.69 5.35
N SER A 186 -23.19 -5.01 5.57
CA SER A 186 -23.12 -5.63 6.91
C SER A 186 -21.90 -5.17 7.73
N ARG A 187 -20.90 -4.60 7.06
CA ARG A 187 -19.66 -4.08 7.62
C ARG A 187 -19.55 -2.56 7.42
N ARG A 188 -20.63 -1.77 7.46
CA ARG A 188 -20.62 -0.28 7.40
C ARG A 188 -21.09 0.38 8.70
N ARG A 189 -20.26 0.35 9.74
CA ARG A 189 -20.43 1.13 11.00
C ARG A 189 -19.36 2.22 11.08
N ARG A 190 -19.73 3.45 11.49
CA ARG A 190 -18.85 4.63 11.61
C ARG A 190 -17.89 4.51 12.81
N GLY A 191 -16.68 5.04 12.66
CA GLY A 191 -15.69 5.26 13.74
C GLY A 191 -14.92 6.56 13.49
N ASN A 192 -14.44 7.21 14.56
CA ASN A 192 -13.82 8.54 14.54
C ASN A 192 -12.29 8.46 14.78
N GLY A 193 -11.48 8.06 13.79
CA GLY A 193 -10.01 7.99 13.97
C GLY A 193 -9.21 8.15 12.67
N CYS A 194 -7.97 8.65 12.78
CA CYS A 194 -7.10 9.10 11.67
C CYS A 194 -6.37 7.99 10.89
N ALA A 195 -6.41 6.74 11.35
CA ALA A 195 -5.98 5.56 10.59
C ALA A 195 -7.04 4.47 10.79
N LEU A 196 -7.61 3.98 9.68
CA LEU A 196 -8.74 3.08 9.72
C LEU A 196 -8.28 1.66 9.40
N LEU A 197 -8.28 0.83 10.44
CA LEU A 197 -8.22 -0.60 10.33
C LEU A 197 -9.54 -1.16 10.85
N ARG A 198 -10.28 -1.84 9.98
CA ARG A 198 -11.57 -2.42 10.33
C ARG A 198 -11.52 -3.94 10.39
N ASP A 199 -11.37 -4.51 11.58
CA ASP A 199 -11.50 -5.95 11.81
C ASP A 199 -12.97 -6.34 12.07
N PRO A 200 -13.57 -7.29 11.33
CA PRO A 200 -14.95 -7.75 11.54
C PRO A 200 -15.21 -8.58 12.81
N GLY A 201 -14.20 -8.89 13.64
CA GLY A 201 -14.36 -9.75 14.83
C GLY A 201 -14.20 -9.08 16.20
N GLY A 202 -13.74 -7.82 16.26
CA GLY A 202 -13.52 -7.10 17.50
C GLY A 202 -13.65 -5.61 17.25
N GLY A 203 -14.30 -4.88 18.16
CA GLY A 203 -14.62 -3.46 18.01
C GLY A 203 -13.45 -2.58 17.53
N LEU A 204 -13.81 -1.42 16.98
CA LEU A 204 -12.92 -0.39 16.42
C LEU A 204 -11.59 -0.28 17.18
N ARG A 205 -10.45 -0.57 16.53
CA ARG A 205 -9.12 -0.31 17.10
C ARG A 205 -8.36 0.65 16.18
N CYS A 206 -8.16 1.87 16.66
CA CYS A 206 -7.19 2.79 16.06
C CYS A 206 -5.78 2.26 16.34
N ALA A 207 -4.86 2.36 15.38
CA ALA A 207 -3.44 2.27 15.71
C ALA A 207 -3.10 3.43 16.66
N PRO A 208 -2.42 3.20 17.80
CA PRO A 208 -2.00 4.31 18.64
C PRO A 208 -1.00 5.17 17.86
N GLY A 209 -1.37 6.42 17.60
CA GLY A 209 -0.38 7.46 17.33
C GLY A 209 0.52 7.61 18.54
N GLU A 210 1.79 7.93 18.33
CA GLU A 210 2.68 8.25 19.45
C GLU A 210 2.04 9.33 20.34
N PRO A 211 2.15 9.21 21.67
CA PRO A 211 1.67 10.25 22.57
C PRO A 211 2.58 11.50 22.47
N GLY A 212 2.02 12.60 21.98
CA GLY A 212 2.66 13.92 21.88
C GLY A 212 2.70 14.35 20.42
N ILE A 213 1.99 15.38 19.98
CA ILE A 213 2.02 16.74 20.52
C ILE A 213 0.58 17.28 20.55
N ALA A 214 0.13 17.69 21.74
CA ALA A 214 -1.04 18.54 21.90
C ALA A 214 -0.58 20.00 21.73
N GLU A 215 -1.11 20.70 20.74
CA GLU A 215 -2.08 21.80 20.86
C GLU A 215 -2.56 22.24 19.47
#